data_AF-A0A6N8A0D9-F1
#
_entry.id   AF-A0A6N8A0D9-F1
#
_cell.length_a   1.000
_cell.length_b   1.000
_cell.length_c   1.000
_cell.angle_alpha   90.00
_cell.angle_beta   90.00
_cell.angle_gamma   90.00
#
_symmetry.space_group_name_H-M   'P 1'
#
loop_
_entity.id
_entity.type
_entity.pdbx_description
1 polymer ?
#
loop_
_entity_poly.entity_id
_entity_poly.type
_entity_poly.pdbx_seq_one_letter_code
_entity_poly.pdbx_strand_id
1 'polypeptide(L)'
;MSRFVKRFAGLALLAGIIAGFEPVEAHDFGPLTIPPNASPALQSFLAHVSPDAIMQDTEEVECTLSGGTRTQCVKLVLKQSPSYEPGPWCPETVDSGSEDAGIWIKDGKVYSADGAFIKNLATFYDDPNWRMYDPQTGDVLVTKSFDACFGAARPDVWAEYYYYCAQCETDQTVTSPLKTFFIPLNPVKAESPAPLRDQPGAGVSLNGVRFEGPAPIQAILKAYNIAPFDDCGGHVNPYEGYHYHFVTSCVENIGQPSGHAAQVGIAMDGYGLYERLNVDRQPPVDLDDCGGHSSVELGYHYHAAPVGVNGIIGCVTGEQGCASSPGSQNCDATQVRRPPPPPSP
;
A
#
# COMPACT_ATOMS: atom_id res chain seq x y z
N MET A 1 -67.77 -35.35 -25.10
CA MET A 1 -67.62 -36.83 -25.20
C MET A 1 -66.71 -37.14 -26.38
N SER A 2 -65.86 -38.17 -26.23
CA SER A 2 -64.79 -38.64 -27.14
C SER A 2 -63.43 -37.92 -26.96
N ARG A 3 -62.53 -38.44 -26.11
CA ARG A 3 -61.54 -39.52 -26.36
C ARG A 3 -60.59 -39.23 -27.51
N PHE A 4 -59.36 -38.84 -27.18
CA PHE A 4 -58.16 -39.31 -27.89
C PHE A 4 -57.03 -39.51 -26.89
N VAL A 5 -56.68 -40.77 -26.67
CA VAL A 5 -55.48 -41.22 -25.97
C VAL A 5 -54.44 -41.53 -27.04
N LYS A 6 -53.26 -40.91 -26.99
CA LYS A 6 -52.03 -41.52 -27.51
C LYS A 6 -50.87 -41.25 -26.57
N ARG A 7 -50.24 -42.36 -26.20
CA ARG A 7 -49.04 -42.52 -25.37
C ARG A 7 -47.89 -41.67 -25.87
N PHE A 8 -47.12 -41.09 -24.96
CA PHE A 8 -45.70 -40.87 -25.17
C PHE A 8 -44.90 -41.48 -24.02
N ALA A 9 -43.88 -42.21 -24.45
CA ALA A 9 -42.93 -42.95 -23.63
C ALA A 9 -42.07 -41.99 -22.78
N GLY A 10 -41.59 -42.52 -21.66
CA GLY A 10 -40.88 -41.77 -20.64
C GLY A 10 -39.57 -41.15 -21.10
N LEU A 11 -39.27 -40.00 -20.51
CA LEU A 11 -37.92 -39.50 -20.33
C LEU A 11 -37.75 -39.28 -18.82
N ALA A 12 -36.74 -39.94 -18.25
CA ALA A 12 -36.41 -39.85 -16.84
C ALA A 12 -36.02 -38.42 -16.47
N LEU A 13 -36.63 -37.88 -15.41
CA LEU A 13 -36.14 -36.69 -14.73
C LEU A 13 -34.87 -37.08 -13.96
N LEU A 14 -33.69 -36.68 -14.46
CA LEU A 14 -32.55 -36.48 -13.57
C LEU A 14 -32.76 -35.11 -12.90
N ALA A 15 -33.14 -35.14 -11.63
CA ALA A 15 -33.04 -33.97 -10.76
C ALA A 15 -31.55 -33.65 -10.57
N GLY A 16 -31.06 -32.66 -11.31
CA GLY A 16 -29.75 -32.07 -11.07
C GLY A 16 -29.78 -31.34 -9.73
N ILE A 17 -28.94 -31.79 -8.81
CA ILE A 17 -28.60 -31.06 -7.58
C ILE A 17 -27.86 -29.80 -8.04
N ILE A 18 -28.57 -28.68 -8.14
CA ILE A 18 -27.94 -27.37 -8.17
C ILE A 18 -27.50 -27.14 -6.72
N ALA A 19 -26.24 -27.47 -6.43
CA ALA A 19 -25.59 -26.98 -5.24
C ALA A 19 -25.60 -25.45 -5.35
N GLY A 20 -26.36 -24.80 -4.48
CA GLY A 20 -26.33 -23.35 -4.34
C GLY A 20 -24.90 -22.97 -3.99
N PHE A 21 -24.28 -22.17 -4.86
CA PHE A 21 -23.25 -21.25 -4.39
C PHE A 21 -24.00 -20.21 -3.56
N GLU A 22 -24.07 -20.45 -2.26
CA GLU A 22 -24.29 -19.34 -1.34
C GLU A 22 -23.12 -18.38 -1.56
N PRO A 23 -23.36 -17.09 -1.84
CA PRO A 23 -22.29 -16.12 -1.79
C PRO A 23 -21.66 -16.24 -0.42
N VAL A 24 -20.33 -16.35 -0.36
CA VAL A 24 -19.60 -16.21 0.91
C VAL A 24 -19.98 -14.82 1.41
N GLU A 25 -20.87 -14.74 2.39
CA GLU A 25 -21.18 -13.47 3.03
C GLU A 25 -19.84 -12.93 3.54
N ALA A 26 -19.57 -11.67 3.23
CA ALA A 26 -18.46 -10.96 3.85
C ALA A 26 -18.59 -11.20 5.35
N HIS A 27 -17.62 -11.89 5.93
CA HIS A 27 -17.59 -12.07 7.36
C HIS A 27 -17.64 -10.66 7.97
N ASP A 28 -18.76 -10.36 8.63
CA ASP A 28 -18.96 -9.11 9.37
C ASP A 28 -18.03 -9.19 10.58
N PHE A 29 -16.73 -8.98 10.35
CA PHE A 29 -15.74 -9.01 11.40
C PHE A 29 -16.05 -7.84 12.31
N GLY A 30 -16.42 -8.16 13.56
CA GLY A 30 -16.52 -7.18 14.62
C GLY A 30 -15.18 -6.49 14.89
N PRO A 31 -15.17 -5.51 15.83
CA PRO A 31 -13.94 -4.84 16.21
C PRO A 31 -12.86 -5.84 16.65
N LEU A 32 -11.60 -5.53 16.34
CA LEU A 32 -10.47 -6.34 16.76
C LEU A 32 -10.40 -6.46 18.29
N THR A 33 -10.01 -7.63 18.77
CA THR A 33 -9.51 -7.81 20.13
C THR A 33 -8.27 -6.94 20.31
N ILE A 34 -8.20 -6.18 21.40
CA ILE A 34 -7.08 -5.29 21.70
C ILE A 34 -6.24 -5.90 22.82
N PRO A 35 -4.98 -6.28 22.58
CA PRO A 35 -4.07 -6.73 23.63
C PRO A 35 -3.94 -5.68 24.74
N PRO A 36 -4.26 -6.00 26.01
CA PRO A 36 -4.27 -5.01 27.08
C PRO A 36 -2.88 -4.45 27.42
N ASN A 37 -1.83 -5.18 27.05
CA ASN A 37 -0.43 -4.79 27.26
C ASN A 37 0.19 -4.11 26.04
N ALA A 38 -0.58 -3.85 24.97
CA ALA A 38 -0.09 -3.07 23.82
C ALA A 38 0.19 -1.62 24.22
N SER A 39 1.11 -0.97 23.50
CA SER A 39 1.37 0.46 23.65
C SER A 39 0.11 1.28 23.35
N PRO A 40 -0.06 2.49 23.93
CA PRO A 40 -1.22 3.34 23.66
C PRO A 40 -1.45 3.61 22.16
N ALA A 41 -0.38 3.82 21.38
CA ALA A 41 -0.47 4.03 19.94
C ALA A 41 -1.00 2.79 19.20
N LEU A 42 -0.56 1.59 19.59
CA LEU A 42 -1.05 0.34 19.00
C LEU A 42 -2.49 0.05 19.43
N GLN A 43 -2.86 0.31 20.69
CA GLN A 43 -4.25 0.18 21.13
C GLN A 43 -5.17 1.12 20.36
N SER A 44 -4.76 2.38 20.19
CA SER A 44 -5.52 3.37 19.42
C SER A 44 -5.68 2.92 17.96
N PHE A 45 -4.61 2.46 17.33
CA PHE A 45 -4.64 1.89 15.98
C PHE A 45 -5.62 0.71 15.86
N LEU A 46 -5.46 -0.33 16.69
CA LEU A 46 -6.30 -1.55 16.62
C LEU A 46 -7.78 -1.25 16.87
N ALA A 47 -8.10 -0.27 17.70
CA ALA A 47 -9.48 0.17 17.95
C ALA A 47 -10.16 0.84 16.74
N HIS A 48 -9.38 1.32 15.76
CA HIS A 48 -9.87 2.12 14.64
C HIS A 48 -9.50 1.53 13.27
N VAL A 49 -8.94 0.31 13.21
CA VAL A 49 -8.82 -0.41 11.93
C VAL A 49 -10.21 -0.54 11.32
N SER A 50 -10.34 -0.16 10.05
CA SER A 50 -11.60 -0.24 9.31
C SER A 50 -12.12 -1.68 9.34
N PRO A 51 -13.39 -1.91 9.72
CA PRO A 51 -13.99 -3.25 9.70
C PRO A 51 -13.86 -3.93 8.34
N ASP A 52 -13.97 -3.15 7.26
CA ASP A 52 -13.83 -3.66 5.89
C ASP A 52 -12.42 -4.18 5.61
N ALA A 53 -11.39 -3.71 6.31
CA ALA A 53 -10.02 -4.21 6.15
C ALA A 53 -9.74 -5.50 6.93
N ILE A 54 -10.56 -5.84 7.94
CA ILE A 54 -10.30 -6.96 8.86
C ILE A 54 -10.63 -8.28 8.19
N MET A 55 -9.70 -9.24 8.29
CA MET A 55 -9.87 -10.58 7.70
C MET A 55 -9.79 -11.69 8.74
N GLN A 56 -9.21 -11.41 9.90
CA GLN A 56 -9.15 -12.27 11.08
C GLN A 56 -9.05 -11.36 12.31
N ASP A 57 -9.54 -11.84 13.46
CA ASP A 57 -9.27 -11.17 14.74
C ASP A 57 -7.76 -11.20 15.07
N THR A 58 -7.31 -10.35 15.99
CA THR A 58 -5.92 -10.31 16.42
C THR A 58 -5.53 -11.56 17.20
N GLU A 59 -4.26 -11.92 17.11
CA GLU A 59 -3.64 -12.94 17.96
C GLU A 59 -2.37 -12.37 18.59
N GLU A 60 -2.16 -12.58 19.88
CA GLU A 60 -0.86 -12.34 20.52
C GLU A 60 0.05 -13.55 20.26
N VAL A 61 1.24 -13.29 19.69
CA VAL A 61 2.19 -14.33 19.31
C VAL A 61 3.62 -13.95 19.70
N GLU A 62 4.45 -14.95 19.97
CA GLU A 62 5.89 -14.74 20.09
C GLU A 62 6.50 -14.34 18.74
N CYS A 63 7.39 -13.36 18.74
CA CYS A 63 8.10 -12.88 17.56
C CYS A 63 9.56 -12.55 17.88
N THR A 64 10.41 -12.61 16.86
CA THR A 64 11.78 -12.08 16.91
C THR A 64 11.86 -10.86 16.01
N LEU A 65 12.18 -9.69 16.58
CA LEU A 65 12.28 -8.43 15.86
C LEU A 65 13.62 -8.33 15.10
N SER A 66 13.75 -7.31 14.26
CA SER A 66 14.88 -7.15 13.33
C SER A 66 16.25 -7.03 14.01
N GLY A 67 16.32 -6.57 15.27
CA GLY A 67 17.56 -6.52 16.06
C GLY A 67 17.82 -7.81 16.87
N GLY A 68 16.95 -8.81 16.75
CA GLY A 68 17.05 -10.09 17.44
C GLY A 68 16.30 -10.17 18.76
N THR A 69 15.62 -9.09 19.18
CA THR A 69 14.83 -9.09 20.41
C THR A 69 13.64 -10.05 20.28
N ARG A 70 13.52 -11.00 21.22
CA ARG A 70 12.34 -11.86 21.36
C ARG A 70 11.30 -11.19 22.24
N THR A 71 10.08 -11.04 21.73
CA THR A 71 8.99 -10.34 22.43
C THR A 71 7.62 -10.89 22.01
N GLN A 72 6.55 -10.25 22.48
CA GLN A 72 5.19 -10.45 22.00
C GLN A 72 4.85 -9.45 20.90
N CYS A 73 4.26 -9.94 19.83
CA CYS A 73 3.68 -9.15 18.75
C CYS A 73 2.18 -9.40 18.65
N VAL A 74 1.45 -8.41 18.14
CA VAL A 74 0.13 -8.67 17.57
C VAL A 74 0.33 -9.21 16.15
N LYS A 75 -0.32 -10.34 15.85
CA LYS A 75 -0.54 -10.84 14.49
C LYS A 75 -1.86 -10.27 13.99
N LEU A 76 -1.80 -9.59 12.86
CA LEU A 76 -2.94 -8.90 12.26
C LEU A 76 -3.05 -9.29 10.78
N VAL A 77 -4.22 -9.74 10.35
CA VAL A 77 -4.48 -10.12 8.96
C VAL A 77 -5.47 -9.13 8.35
N LEU A 78 -4.98 -8.30 7.43
CA LEU A 78 -5.80 -7.26 6.77
C LEU A 78 -5.81 -7.45 5.25
N LYS A 79 -6.88 -7.00 4.61
CA LYS A 79 -6.90 -6.65 3.18
C LYS A 79 -6.80 -5.14 3.01
N GLN A 80 -6.31 -4.71 1.84
CA GLN A 80 -6.46 -3.34 1.37
C GLN A 80 -7.94 -3.02 1.15
N SER A 81 -8.45 -2.00 1.82
CA SER A 81 -9.85 -1.57 1.68
C SER A 81 -9.99 -0.05 1.72
N PRO A 82 -9.36 0.70 0.80
CA PRO A 82 -9.56 2.15 0.72
C PRO A 82 -11.05 2.48 0.53
N SER A 83 -11.51 3.54 1.20
CA SER A 83 -12.90 4.03 1.12
C SER A 83 -13.18 4.86 -0.15
N TYR A 84 -12.18 4.99 -1.02
CA TYR A 84 -12.21 5.65 -2.31
C TYR A 84 -11.71 4.69 -3.40
N GLU A 85 -11.98 5.01 -4.66
CA GLU A 85 -11.46 4.25 -5.80
C GLU A 85 -10.01 4.66 -6.07
N PRO A 86 -9.03 3.75 -5.99
CA PRO A 86 -7.63 4.05 -6.33
C PRO A 86 -7.46 4.54 -7.77
N GLY A 87 -6.47 5.41 -7.99
CA GLY A 87 -6.27 6.06 -9.28
C GLY A 87 -7.05 7.37 -9.44
N PRO A 88 -6.99 8.01 -10.61
CA PRO A 88 -6.18 7.63 -11.79
C PRO A 88 -4.67 7.82 -11.56
N TRP A 89 -3.84 7.21 -12.43
CA TRP A 89 -2.37 7.32 -12.40
C TRP A 89 -1.81 7.92 -13.69
N CYS A 90 -1.92 7.20 -14.80
CA CYS A 90 -1.41 7.65 -16.09
C CYS A 90 -2.53 8.28 -16.92
N PRO A 91 -2.32 9.49 -17.50
CA PRO A 91 -3.25 10.05 -18.46
C PRO A 91 -3.31 9.20 -19.73
N GLU A 92 -4.47 9.15 -20.40
CA GLU A 92 -4.59 8.43 -21.67
C GLU A 92 -3.91 9.17 -22.83
N THR A 93 -3.91 10.50 -22.81
CA THR A 93 -3.40 11.34 -23.91
C THR A 93 -2.62 12.55 -23.39
N VAL A 94 -1.84 13.19 -24.27
CA VAL A 94 -1.12 14.45 -23.95
C VAL A 94 -2.04 15.66 -23.76
N ASP A 95 -3.34 15.52 -24.01
CA ASP A 95 -4.35 16.55 -23.79
C ASP A 95 -5.19 16.31 -22.53
N SER A 96 -4.99 15.17 -21.85
CA SER A 96 -5.68 14.84 -20.59
C SER A 96 -5.32 15.82 -19.48
N GLY A 97 -6.33 16.24 -18.73
CA GLY A 97 -6.19 17.14 -17.59
C GLY A 97 -5.71 16.44 -16.32
N SER A 98 -5.50 17.22 -15.26
CA SER A 98 -5.06 16.70 -13.96
C SER A 98 -6.08 15.80 -13.28
N GLU A 99 -7.37 15.90 -13.64
CA GLU A 99 -8.45 15.06 -13.13
C GLU A 99 -8.38 13.61 -13.63
N ASP A 100 -7.69 13.38 -14.75
CA ASP A 100 -7.51 12.07 -15.39
C ASP A 100 -6.10 11.51 -15.16
N ALA A 101 -5.32 12.10 -14.26
CA ALA A 101 -3.94 11.74 -14.00
C ALA A 101 -3.62 11.82 -12.51
N GLY A 102 -2.61 11.06 -12.11
CA GLY A 102 -2.07 11.14 -10.76
C GLY A 102 -1.00 12.22 -10.61
N ILE A 103 -0.10 12.00 -9.67
CA ILE A 103 1.05 12.83 -9.37
C ILE A 103 2.37 12.11 -9.61
N TRP A 104 3.39 12.89 -9.92
CA TRP A 104 4.79 12.46 -9.94
C TRP A 104 5.65 13.39 -9.10
N ILE A 105 6.74 12.85 -8.55
CA ILE A 105 7.61 13.61 -7.64
C ILE A 105 9.02 13.79 -8.18
N LYS A 106 9.62 14.94 -7.88
CA LYS A 106 11.04 15.20 -8.15
C LYS A 106 11.56 16.28 -7.20
N ASP A 107 12.70 16.02 -6.55
CA ASP A 107 13.41 16.97 -5.70
C ASP A 107 12.52 17.63 -4.62
N GLY A 108 11.67 16.85 -3.95
CA GLY A 108 10.76 17.35 -2.91
C GLY A 108 9.52 18.09 -3.44
N LYS A 109 9.31 18.11 -4.76
CA LYS A 109 8.15 18.75 -5.40
C LYS A 109 7.21 17.71 -5.99
N VAL A 110 5.94 18.09 -6.07
CA VAL A 110 4.85 17.31 -6.66
C VAL A 110 4.44 17.99 -7.96
N TYR A 111 4.24 17.18 -8.99
CA TYR A 111 3.76 17.60 -10.30
C TYR A 111 2.53 16.76 -10.63
N SER A 112 1.50 17.36 -11.22
CA SER A 112 0.46 16.53 -11.87
C SER A 112 1.12 15.78 -13.02
N ALA A 113 0.86 14.48 -13.10
CA ALA A 113 1.37 13.62 -14.18
C ALA A 113 0.48 13.71 -15.42
N ASP A 114 -0.20 14.85 -15.64
CA ASP A 114 -1.14 15.11 -16.73
C ASP A 114 -0.49 15.07 -18.12
N GLY A 115 -1.32 15.18 -19.16
CA GLY A 115 -0.84 15.12 -20.54
C GLY A 115 0.20 16.19 -20.89
N ALA A 116 0.06 17.39 -20.32
CA ALA A 116 1.01 18.48 -20.53
C ALA A 116 2.37 18.17 -19.88
N PHE A 117 2.38 17.56 -18.70
CA PHE A 117 3.58 17.06 -18.05
C PHE A 117 4.26 15.97 -18.89
N ILE A 118 3.51 14.96 -19.36
CA ILE A 118 4.04 13.88 -20.21
C ILE A 118 4.71 14.45 -21.47
N LYS A 119 4.06 15.40 -22.13
CA LYS A 119 4.60 16.08 -23.32
C LYS A 119 5.89 16.86 -23.04
N ASN A 120 6.07 17.34 -21.81
CA ASN A 120 7.20 18.17 -21.39
C ASN A 120 8.38 17.37 -20.77
N LEU A 121 8.29 16.03 -20.68
CA LEU A 121 9.30 15.20 -20.00
C LEU A 121 10.73 15.43 -20.51
N ALA A 122 10.91 15.61 -21.83
CA ALA A 122 12.23 15.85 -22.41
C ALA A 122 12.87 17.16 -21.90
N THR A 123 12.10 18.24 -21.79
CA THR A 123 12.56 19.51 -21.21
C THR A 123 12.74 19.38 -19.70
N PHE A 124 11.81 18.69 -19.03
CA PHE A 124 11.79 18.54 -17.59
C PHE A 124 13.02 17.79 -17.04
N TYR A 125 13.49 16.79 -17.78
CA TYR A 125 14.69 16.01 -17.45
C TYR A 125 15.95 16.46 -18.22
N ASP A 126 15.86 17.47 -19.08
CA ASP A 126 16.94 17.91 -19.98
C ASP A 126 17.54 16.75 -20.80
N ASP A 127 16.66 15.90 -21.34
CA ASP A 127 17.04 14.73 -22.11
C ASP A 127 16.07 14.51 -23.29
N PRO A 128 16.52 14.67 -24.55
CA PRO A 128 15.65 14.52 -25.72
C PRO A 128 15.20 13.09 -26.00
N ASN A 129 15.71 12.09 -25.27
CA ASN A 129 15.33 10.69 -25.46
C ASN A 129 13.98 10.34 -24.85
N TRP A 130 13.39 11.19 -23.99
CA TRP A 130 12.05 10.97 -23.46
C TRP A 130 10.99 10.97 -24.56
N ARG A 131 10.27 9.84 -24.69
CA ARG A 131 9.31 9.58 -25.78
C ARG A 131 8.11 8.77 -25.28
N MET A 132 7.41 9.27 -24.27
CA MET A 132 6.33 8.55 -23.56
C MET A 132 4.94 8.64 -24.22
N TYR A 133 4.86 9.13 -25.45
CA TYR A 133 3.59 9.23 -26.17
C TYR A 133 3.82 9.04 -27.68
N ASP A 134 2.79 8.62 -28.40
CA ASP A 134 2.80 8.57 -29.85
C ASP A 134 2.68 10.01 -30.42
N PRO A 135 3.67 10.50 -31.19
CA PRO A 135 3.64 11.87 -31.69
C PRO A 135 2.59 12.14 -32.78
N GLN A 136 2.00 11.10 -33.37
CA GLN A 136 0.95 11.22 -34.39
C GLN A 136 -0.43 11.31 -33.77
N THR A 137 -0.70 10.49 -32.75
CA THR A 137 -2.04 10.42 -32.11
C THR A 137 -2.12 11.26 -30.85
N GLY A 138 -1.01 11.45 -30.13
CA GLY A 138 -0.99 12.05 -28.81
C GLY A 138 -1.28 11.06 -27.68
N ASP A 139 -1.47 9.78 -27.98
CA ASP A 139 -1.75 8.75 -26.98
C ASP A 139 -0.50 8.50 -26.11
N VAL A 140 -0.68 8.46 -24.80
CA VAL A 140 0.39 8.14 -23.86
C VAL A 140 0.63 6.63 -23.89
N LEU A 141 1.91 6.24 -23.81
CA LEU A 141 2.31 4.84 -23.72
C LEU A 141 2.03 4.35 -22.30
N VAL A 142 0.82 3.84 -22.06
CA VAL A 142 0.37 3.34 -20.76
C VAL A 142 0.41 1.80 -20.73
N THR A 143 0.85 1.21 -19.62
CA THR A 143 0.74 -0.24 -19.40
C THR A 143 -0.70 -0.61 -19.04
N LYS A 144 -1.34 -1.46 -19.86
CA LYS A 144 -2.79 -1.76 -19.76
C LYS A 144 -3.13 -3.24 -19.53
N SER A 145 -2.12 -4.09 -19.31
CA SER A 145 -2.30 -5.52 -19.07
C SER A 145 -1.44 -5.98 -17.91
N PHE A 146 -1.77 -7.14 -17.35
CA PHE A 146 -0.96 -7.78 -16.32
C PHE A 146 0.51 -7.95 -16.74
N ASP A 147 0.78 -8.45 -17.96
CA ASP A 147 2.16 -8.63 -18.44
C ASP A 147 2.91 -7.30 -18.56
N ALA A 148 2.23 -6.24 -18.99
CA ALA A 148 2.81 -4.90 -19.09
C ALA A 148 3.09 -4.29 -17.72
N CYS A 149 2.12 -4.38 -16.81
CA CYS A 149 2.29 -4.01 -15.41
C CYS A 149 3.47 -4.79 -14.79
N PHE A 150 3.52 -6.11 -14.97
CA PHE A 150 4.57 -6.96 -14.42
C PHE A 150 5.96 -6.67 -14.98
N GLY A 151 6.06 -6.39 -16.28
CA GLY A 151 7.31 -6.04 -16.94
C GLY A 151 7.81 -4.62 -16.62
N ALA A 152 6.91 -3.69 -16.30
CA ALA A 152 7.23 -2.30 -15.99
C ALA A 152 7.41 -2.01 -14.48
N ALA A 153 6.64 -2.67 -13.61
CA ALA A 153 6.63 -2.45 -12.16
C ALA A 153 7.70 -3.30 -11.43
N ARG A 154 8.95 -3.20 -11.88
CA ARG A 154 10.10 -3.94 -11.33
C ARG A 154 11.40 -3.12 -11.44
N PRO A 155 12.40 -3.35 -10.57
CA PRO A 155 13.66 -2.60 -10.63
C PRO A 155 14.42 -2.77 -11.95
N ASP A 156 14.32 -3.94 -12.57
CA ASP A 156 14.89 -4.28 -13.87
C ASP A 156 13.79 -4.32 -14.96
N VAL A 157 13.25 -3.15 -15.28
CA VAL A 157 12.21 -2.96 -16.30
C VAL A 157 12.55 -3.71 -17.59
N TRP A 158 11.59 -4.45 -18.14
CA TRP A 158 11.78 -5.14 -19.42
C TRP A 158 11.89 -4.15 -20.57
N ALA A 159 12.76 -4.44 -21.52
CA ALA A 159 13.13 -3.50 -22.57
C ALA A 159 11.95 -3.09 -23.46
N GLU A 160 10.97 -3.98 -23.66
CA GLU A 160 9.73 -3.68 -24.40
C GLU A 160 8.84 -2.64 -23.71
N TYR A 161 9.01 -2.41 -22.40
CA TYR A 161 8.22 -1.45 -21.62
C TYR A 161 9.03 -0.21 -21.21
N TYR A 162 10.06 0.15 -21.98
CA TYR A 162 10.74 1.44 -21.85
C TYR A 162 9.88 2.55 -22.45
N TYR A 163 10.03 3.77 -21.93
CA TYR A 163 9.24 4.94 -22.30
C TYR A 163 7.76 4.85 -21.91
N TYR A 164 7.37 3.96 -20.99
CA TYR A 164 5.98 3.83 -20.55
C TYR A 164 5.70 4.68 -19.32
N CYS A 165 4.49 5.26 -19.29
CA CYS A 165 3.83 5.56 -18.03
C CYS A 165 3.38 4.23 -17.43
N ALA A 166 4.11 3.78 -16.41
CA ALA A 166 3.90 2.50 -15.77
C ALA A 166 2.75 2.63 -14.76
N GLN A 167 1.67 1.90 -15.02
CA GLN A 167 0.57 1.69 -14.10
C GLN A 167 0.19 0.21 -14.01
N CYS A 168 -0.38 -0.15 -12.88
CA CYS A 168 -1.03 -1.42 -12.64
C CYS A 168 -2.44 -1.13 -12.13
N GLU A 169 -3.38 -1.98 -12.49
CA GLU A 169 -4.75 -1.94 -11.95
C GLU A 169 -4.89 -2.92 -10.77
N THR A 170 -5.91 -2.75 -9.94
CA THR A 170 -6.12 -3.57 -8.73
C THR A 170 -6.34 -5.07 -9.04
N ASP A 171 -6.85 -5.40 -10.23
CA ASP A 171 -7.02 -6.77 -10.71
C ASP A 171 -5.74 -7.39 -11.32
N GLN A 172 -4.67 -6.60 -11.48
CA GLN A 172 -3.40 -7.03 -12.07
C GLN A 172 -2.35 -7.44 -11.02
N THR A 173 -2.77 -8.20 -10.01
CA THR A 173 -1.90 -8.66 -8.91
C THR A 173 -1.60 -10.17 -9.00
N VAL A 174 -0.34 -10.53 -8.76
CA VAL A 174 0.15 -11.92 -8.67
C VAL A 174 -0.28 -12.55 -7.35
N THR A 175 -0.28 -11.75 -6.29
CA THR A 175 -0.57 -12.19 -4.92
C THR A 175 -1.83 -11.52 -4.40
N SER A 176 -2.51 -12.21 -3.48
CA SER A 176 -3.64 -11.64 -2.77
C SER A 176 -3.27 -10.29 -2.11
N PRO A 177 -4.16 -9.28 -2.15
CA PRO A 177 -3.98 -8.00 -1.44
C PRO A 177 -4.12 -8.14 0.09
N LEU A 178 -4.18 -9.38 0.58
CA LEU A 178 -4.14 -9.74 1.98
C LEU A 178 -2.69 -9.73 2.48
N LYS A 179 -2.47 -9.16 3.66
CA LYS A 179 -1.17 -9.18 4.34
C LYS A 179 -1.33 -9.60 5.79
N THR A 180 -0.36 -10.37 6.26
CA THR A 180 -0.20 -10.69 7.68
C THR A 180 0.95 -9.85 8.25
N PHE A 181 0.60 -8.97 9.18
CA PHE A 181 1.50 -8.10 9.91
C PHE A 181 1.78 -8.68 11.29
N PHE A 182 3.02 -8.56 11.73
CA PHE A 182 3.47 -8.84 13.08
C PHE A 182 4.09 -7.56 13.62
N ILE A 183 3.42 -6.90 14.55
CA ILE A 183 3.84 -5.61 15.11
C ILE A 183 4.10 -5.81 16.60
N PRO A 184 5.27 -5.40 17.14
CA PRO A 184 5.55 -5.57 18.56
C PRO A 184 4.50 -4.87 19.41
N LEU A 185 4.03 -5.54 20.48
CA LEU A 185 3.05 -4.93 21.39
C LEU A 185 3.58 -3.64 22.00
N ASN A 186 4.89 -3.59 22.28
CA ASN A 186 5.59 -2.40 22.75
C ASN A 186 6.85 -2.20 21.90
N PRO A 187 7.12 -0.98 21.40
CA PRO A 187 8.31 -0.70 20.62
C PRO A 187 9.59 -1.03 21.38
N VAL A 188 10.57 -1.59 20.68
CA VAL A 188 11.92 -1.85 21.21
C VAL A 188 12.87 -0.95 20.45
N LYS A 189 13.56 -0.04 21.14
CA LYS A 189 14.52 0.86 20.51
C LYS A 189 15.69 0.07 19.91
N ALA A 190 16.02 0.34 18.65
CA ALA A 190 17.18 -0.26 17.99
C ALA A 190 18.49 0.40 18.45
N GLU A 191 19.62 -0.30 18.28
CA GLU A 191 20.96 0.24 18.59
C GLU A 191 21.29 1.48 17.75
N SER A 192 20.82 1.49 16.50
CA SER A 192 20.93 2.61 15.57
C SER A 192 19.73 2.65 14.64
N PRO A 193 19.31 3.83 14.14
CA PRO A 193 18.28 3.91 13.11
C PRO A 193 18.62 3.05 11.88
N ALA A 194 17.60 2.43 11.29
CA ALA A 194 17.74 1.61 10.09
C ALA A 194 16.96 2.23 8.91
N PRO A 195 17.48 2.11 7.68
CA PRO A 195 16.77 2.59 6.50
C PRO A 195 15.49 1.81 6.26
N LEU A 196 14.47 2.49 5.74
CA LEU A 196 13.27 1.82 5.24
C LEU A 196 13.61 0.87 4.09
N ARG A 197 12.90 -0.25 4.05
CA ARG A 197 12.98 -1.26 3.00
C ARG A 197 11.57 -1.62 2.56
N ASP A 198 11.42 -2.10 1.33
CA ASP A 198 10.16 -2.60 0.77
C ASP A 198 9.56 -3.77 1.57
N GLN A 199 10.34 -4.41 2.45
CA GLN A 199 9.83 -5.40 3.40
C GLN A 199 10.57 -5.19 4.73
N PRO A 200 9.86 -4.92 5.86
CA PRO A 200 8.41 -4.94 6.00
C PRO A 200 7.69 -3.63 5.61
N GLY A 201 8.41 -2.59 5.16
CA GLY A 201 7.85 -1.26 4.89
C GLY A 201 7.93 -0.29 6.06
N ALA A 202 7.28 0.85 5.88
CA ALA A 202 7.17 1.86 6.93
C ALA A 202 6.11 1.48 7.97
N GLY A 203 4.96 0.95 7.54
CA GLY A 203 3.85 0.66 8.45
C GLY A 203 2.56 0.25 7.74
N VAL A 204 1.43 0.37 8.44
CA VAL A 204 0.10 0.06 7.92
C VAL A 204 -0.92 1.12 8.37
N SER A 205 -1.83 1.50 7.46
CA SER A 205 -2.91 2.47 7.69
C SER A 205 -4.15 1.81 8.31
N LEU A 206 -5.12 2.65 8.71
CA LEU A 206 -6.39 2.18 9.29
C LEU A 206 -7.22 1.33 8.32
N ASN A 207 -7.10 1.58 7.02
CA ASN A 207 -7.80 0.83 5.97
C ASN A 207 -7.00 -0.37 5.41
N GLY A 208 -5.99 -0.83 6.15
CA GLY A 208 -5.20 -2.01 5.83
C GLY A 208 -4.23 -1.85 4.65
N VAL A 209 -4.20 -0.67 4.03
CA VAL A 209 -3.23 -0.32 3.00
C VAL A 209 -1.86 -0.12 3.64
N ARG A 210 -0.83 -0.65 2.97
CA ARG A 210 0.53 -0.61 3.51
C ARG A 210 1.20 0.73 3.20
N PHE A 211 1.96 1.23 4.16
CA PHE A 211 2.91 2.32 3.98
C PHE A 211 4.24 1.72 3.54
N GLU A 212 4.63 1.99 2.29
CA GLU A 212 5.81 1.42 1.65
C GLU A 212 7.10 2.18 2.02
N GLY A 213 8.24 1.58 1.73
CA GLY A 213 9.52 2.30 1.68
C GLY A 213 9.61 3.23 0.46
N PRO A 214 10.69 4.02 0.35
CA PRO A 214 10.92 4.90 -0.79
C PRO A 214 10.85 4.16 -2.14
N ALA A 215 10.14 4.73 -3.12
CA ALA A 215 10.10 4.19 -4.47
C ALA A 215 11.50 4.21 -5.12
N PRO A 216 11.84 3.21 -5.95
CA PRO A 216 13.14 3.13 -6.64
C PRO A 216 13.18 4.07 -7.86
N ILE A 217 13.00 5.38 -7.64
CA ILE A 217 12.88 6.41 -8.70
C ILE A 217 14.01 6.31 -9.72
N GLN A 218 15.26 6.09 -9.29
CA GLN A 218 16.40 5.98 -10.20
C GLN A 218 16.28 4.79 -11.17
N ALA A 219 15.73 3.66 -10.72
CA ALA A 219 15.50 2.50 -11.57
C ALA A 219 14.38 2.77 -12.59
N ILE A 220 13.32 3.45 -12.15
CA ILE A 220 12.18 3.85 -13.01
C ILE A 220 12.66 4.79 -14.12
N LEU A 221 13.39 5.86 -13.76
CA LEU A 221 13.87 6.86 -14.72
C LEU A 221 14.91 6.28 -15.70
N LYS A 222 15.68 5.25 -15.32
CA LYS A 222 16.66 4.59 -16.20
C LYS A 222 15.99 3.93 -17.42
N ALA A 223 14.74 3.52 -17.30
CA ALA A 223 13.94 2.98 -18.41
C ALA A 223 13.21 4.06 -19.22
N TYR A 224 13.44 5.36 -18.92
CA TYR A 224 12.61 6.48 -19.39
C TYR A 224 11.14 6.33 -19.02
N ASN A 225 10.86 5.66 -17.90
CA ASN A 225 9.51 5.50 -17.38
C ASN A 225 9.25 6.53 -16.27
N ILE A 226 7.97 6.71 -15.98
CA ILE A 226 7.47 7.21 -14.69
C ILE A 226 6.48 6.17 -14.17
N ALA A 227 6.22 6.17 -12.86
CA ALA A 227 5.23 5.28 -12.25
C ALA A 227 4.34 6.10 -11.30
N PRO A 228 3.41 6.90 -11.83
CA PRO A 228 2.68 7.89 -11.06
C PRO A 228 2.00 7.28 -9.83
N PHE A 229 1.86 8.11 -8.81
CA PHE A 229 0.99 7.85 -7.67
C PHE A 229 -0.35 8.51 -7.95
N ASP A 230 -1.44 8.02 -7.40
CA ASP A 230 -2.69 8.76 -7.45
C ASP A 230 -2.64 9.98 -6.52
N ASP A 231 -3.67 10.82 -6.55
CA ASP A 231 -3.80 11.97 -5.65
C ASP A 231 -3.88 11.58 -4.17
N CYS A 232 -4.21 10.32 -3.89
CA CYS A 232 -4.19 9.74 -2.56
C CYS A 232 -2.80 9.26 -2.12
N GLY A 233 -1.80 9.38 -2.99
CA GLY A 233 -0.40 9.12 -2.72
C GLY A 233 -0.01 7.64 -2.79
N GLY A 234 -0.83 6.81 -3.42
CA GLY A 234 -0.58 5.39 -3.59
C GLY A 234 -0.57 4.94 -5.05
N HIS A 235 -0.08 3.72 -5.27
CA HIS A 235 -0.19 3.06 -6.56
C HIS A 235 -0.21 1.54 -6.40
N VAL A 236 -0.42 0.83 -7.50
CA VAL A 236 -0.45 -0.63 -7.52
C VAL A 236 0.85 -1.19 -8.08
N ASN A 237 1.31 -2.30 -7.50
CA ASN A 237 2.27 -3.18 -8.16
C ASN A 237 1.79 -4.65 -8.09
N PRO A 238 2.34 -5.57 -8.90
CA PRO A 238 1.85 -6.94 -8.96
C PRO A 238 1.95 -7.74 -7.64
N TYR A 239 2.82 -7.36 -6.71
CA TYR A 239 3.16 -8.17 -5.52
C TYR A 239 2.58 -7.61 -4.22
N GLU A 240 2.43 -6.30 -4.15
CA GLU A 240 1.90 -5.63 -2.97
C GLU A 240 0.45 -5.24 -3.18
N GLY A 241 -0.05 -5.13 -4.41
CA GLY A 241 -1.35 -4.51 -4.66
C GLY A 241 -1.25 -3.00 -4.45
N TYR A 242 -2.35 -2.37 -4.05
CA TYR A 242 -2.38 -0.93 -3.78
C TYR A 242 -1.65 -0.60 -2.47
N HIS A 243 -0.71 0.35 -2.52
CA HIS A 243 0.09 0.75 -1.37
C HIS A 243 0.46 2.24 -1.44
N TYR A 244 0.63 2.85 -0.27
CA TYR A 244 0.94 4.26 -0.11
C TYR A 244 2.44 4.52 -0.11
N HIS A 245 2.85 5.58 -0.80
CA HIS A 245 4.16 6.22 -0.67
C HIS A 245 4.07 7.57 0.03
N PHE A 246 2.87 8.13 0.19
CA PHE A 246 2.64 9.39 0.89
C PHE A 246 1.41 9.32 1.79
N VAL A 247 1.39 10.17 2.81
CA VAL A 247 0.20 10.42 3.63
C VAL A 247 -0.46 11.71 3.12
N THR A 248 -1.61 11.57 2.45
CA THR A 248 -2.42 12.68 1.95
C THR A 248 -3.73 12.79 2.74
N SER A 249 -4.62 13.69 2.34
CA SER A 249 -5.96 13.81 2.95
C SER A 249 -6.88 12.63 2.68
N CYS A 250 -6.53 11.70 1.78
CA CYS A 250 -7.31 10.47 1.57
C CYS A 250 -7.07 9.42 2.67
N VAL A 251 -5.95 9.53 3.40
CA VAL A 251 -5.59 8.55 4.43
C VAL A 251 -6.42 8.83 5.68
N GLU A 252 -7.20 7.82 6.09
CA GLU A 252 -8.00 7.87 7.30
C GLU A 252 -7.14 8.15 8.54
N ASN A 253 -7.70 8.89 9.51
CA ASN A 253 -6.95 9.34 10.66
C ASN A 253 -7.77 9.32 11.96
N ILE A 254 -7.06 9.32 13.09
CA ILE A 254 -7.61 9.37 14.45
C ILE A 254 -7.14 10.67 15.08
N GLY A 255 -8.07 11.60 15.28
CA GLY A 255 -7.78 12.88 15.94
C GLY A 255 -7.14 12.69 17.31
N GLN A 256 -6.12 13.50 17.60
CA GLN A 256 -5.39 13.45 18.86
C GLN A 256 -5.77 14.62 19.77
N PRO A 257 -5.64 14.46 21.10
CA PRO A 257 -5.81 15.57 22.03
C PRO A 257 -4.72 16.64 21.86
N SER A 258 -4.86 17.74 22.59
CA SER A 258 -3.80 18.75 22.76
C SER A 258 -3.30 19.44 21.48
N GLY A 259 -4.05 19.35 20.37
CA GLY A 259 -3.70 19.99 19.09
C GLY A 259 -2.66 19.24 18.28
N HIS A 260 -2.33 18.01 18.67
CA HIS A 260 -1.37 17.16 17.97
C HIS A 260 -1.89 16.68 16.61
N ALA A 261 -0.99 16.38 15.68
CA ALA A 261 -1.32 15.71 14.41
C ALA A 261 -2.13 14.42 14.63
N ALA A 262 -3.04 14.10 13.71
CA ALA A 262 -3.86 12.89 13.82
C ALA A 262 -3.04 11.62 13.53
N GLN A 263 -3.37 10.51 14.18
CA GLN A 263 -2.72 9.22 13.92
C GLN A 263 -3.27 8.63 12.62
N VAL A 264 -2.41 8.25 11.68
CA VAL A 264 -2.79 7.68 10.37
C VAL A 264 -2.50 6.18 10.28
N GLY A 265 -1.75 5.65 11.24
CA GLY A 265 -1.43 4.23 11.29
C GLY A 265 -0.41 3.88 12.36
N ILE A 266 0.26 2.75 12.14
CA ILE A 266 1.29 2.22 13.03
C ILE A 266 2.50 1.79 12.20
N ALA A 267 3.70 2.13 12.68
CA ALA A 267 4.95 1.73 12.04
C ALA A 267 5.27 0.25 12.31
N MET A 268 6.09 -0.36 11.47
CA MET A 268 6.46 -1.77 11.63
C MET A 268 7.30 -2.07 12.88
N ASP A 269 7.87 -1.04 13.52
CA ASP A 269 8.55 -1.11 14.82
C ASP A 269 7.61 -0.83 16.01
N GLY A 270 6.32 -0.64 15.76
CA GLY A 270 5.26 -0.46 16.75
C GLY A 270 5.07 0.98 17.25
N TYR A 271 5.83 1.95 16.77
CA TYR A 271 5.59 3.37 17.07
C TYR A 271 4.41 3.92 16.25
N GLY A 272 3.70 4.92 16.78
CA GLY A 272 2.61 5.57 16.06
C GLY A 272 3.11 6.36 14.85
N LEU A 273 2.32 6.33 13.76
CA LEU A 273 2.51 7.17 12.58
C LEU A 273 1.42 8.23 12.53
N TYR A 274 1.83 9.49 12.43
CA TYR A 274 0.95 10.65 12.48
C TYR A 274 1.05 11.50 11.22
N GLU A 275 0.03 12.31 10.96
CA GLU A 275 0.07 13.31 9.90
C GLU A 275 1.27 14.25 10.06
N ARG A 276 1.73 14.82 8.95
CA ARG A 276 2.87 15.75 8.96
C ARG A 276 2.64 16.96 9.87
N LEU A 277 1.44 17.52 9.82
CA LEU A 277 1.12 18.80 10.43
C LEU A 277 0.22 18.60 11.64
N ASN A 278 0.49 19.37 12.68
CA ASN A 278 -0.41 19.51 13.82
C ASN A 278 -1.71 20.24 13.40
N VAL A 279 -2.67 20.31 14.33
CA VAL A 279 -3.98 20.94 14.08
C VAL A 279 -3.85 22.42 13.66
N ASP A 280 -2.81 23.11 14.13
CA ASP A 280 -2.48 24.49 13.77
C ASP A 280 -1.83 24.64 12.39
N ARG A 281 -1.71 23.54 11.62
CA ARG A 281 -1.11 23.46 10.29
C ARG A 281 0.40 23.73 10.29
N GLN A 282 1.08 23.60 11.43
CA GLN A 282 2.53 23.66 11.52
C GLN A 282 3.13 22.26 11.71
N PRO A 283 4.32 21.98 11.14
CA PRO A 283 5.05 20.78 11.48
C PRO A 283 5.58 20.86 12.93
N PRO A 284 5.80 19.73 13.61
CA PRO A 284 6.60 19.71 14.83
C PRO A 284 8.01 20.27 14.58
N VAL A 285 8.60 20.90 15.60
CA VAL A 285 9.85 21.68 15.47
C VAL A 285 11.11 20.89 15.86
N ASP A 286 10.94 19.68 16.40
CA ASP A 286 11.97 18.87 17.05
C ASP A 286 12.03 17.44 16.51
N LEU A 287 11.68 17.26 15.24
CA LEU A 287 11.82 15.96 14.56
C LEU A 287 13.30 15.60 14.37
N ASP A 288 13.61 14.33 14.62
CA ASP A 288 14.90 13.73 14.30
C ASP A 288 15.02 13.40 12.79
N ASP A 289 16.16 12.83 12.39
CA ASP A 289 16.43 12.47 10.99
C ASP A 289 15.46 11.41 10.44
N CYS A 290 14.79 10.65 11.31
CA CYS A 290 13.77 9.68 10.91
C CYS A 290 12.39 10.32 10.80
N GLY A 291 12.22 11.59 11.17
CA GLY A 291 10.95 12.29 11.19
C GLY A 291 10.13 12.01 12.44
N GLY A 292 10.75 11.58 13.54
CA GLY A 292 10.06 11.34 14.81
C GLY A 292 10.58 12.19 15.97
N HIS A 293 9.81 12.22 17.05
CA HIS A 293 10.18 12.89 18.29
C HIS A 293 9.47 12.26 19.48
N SER A 294 9.84 12.66 20.71
CA SER A 294 9.18 12.18 21.94
C SER A 294 8.31 13.26 22.55
N SER A 295 7.07 12.93 22.90
CA SER A 295 6.20 13.75 23.74
C SER A 295 5.85 13.06 25.05
N VAL A 296 5.39 13.82 26.04
CA VAL A 296 4.94 13.27 27.34
C VAL A 296 3.71 12.38 27.16
N GLU A 297 2.82 12.74 26.22
CA GLU A 297 1.53 12.07 26.03
C GLU A 297 1.65 10.80 25.18
N LEU A 298 2.46 10.83 24.11
CA LEU A 298 2.53 9.77 23.11
C LEU A 298 3.82 8.94 23.19
N GLY A 299 4.82 9.40 23.96
CA GLY A 299 6.16 8.85 23.87
C GLY A 299 6.79 9.16 22.51
N TYR A 300 7.74 8.32 22.07
CA TYR A 300 8.34 8.46 20.76
C TYR A 300 7.35 8.06 19.66
N HIS A 301 7.23 8.87 18.61
CA HIS A 301 6.37 8.62 17.46
C HIS A 301 6.85 9.38 16.22
N TYR A 302 6.34 9.02 15.05
CA TYR A 302 6.74 9.60 13.77
C TYR A 302 5.67 10.52 13.18
N HIS A 303 6.12 11.53 12.47
CA HIS A 303 5.30 12.35 11.58
C HIS A 303 5.63 12.05 10.12
N ALA A 304 4.59 11.94 9.30
CA ALA A 304 4.75 11.72 7.88
C ALA A 304 5.55 12.86 7.21
N ALA A 305 6.38 12.50 6.25
CA ALA A 305 7.13 13.45 5.45
C ALA A 305 6.21 14.29 4.54
N PRO A 306 6.67 15.46 4.06
CA PRO A 306 6.00 16.20 3.00
C PRO A 306 5.73 15.33 1.77
N VAL A 307 4.53 15.43 1.17
CA VAL A 307 4.29 14.90 -0.18
C VAL A 307 5.33 15.50 -1.13
N GLY A 308 5.99 14.65 -1.92
CA GLY A 308 7.15 15.02 -2.75
C GLY A 308 8.49 14.54 -2.21
N VAL A 309 8.59 14.24 -0.90
CA VAL A 309 9.74 13.56 -0.31
C VAL A 309 9.55 12.05 -0.48
N ASN A 310 10.51 11.39 -1.10
CA ASN A 310 10.42 9.95 -1.40
C ASN A 310 10.63 9.09 -0.14
N GLY A 311 9.54 8.89 0.61
CA GLY A 311 9.49 8.09 1.83
C GLY A 311 8.56 8.70 2.87
N ILE A 312 7.73 7.86 3.51
CA ILE A 312 6.75 8.32 4.51
C ILE A 312 7.44 8.79 5.80
N ILE A 313 8.52 8.14 6.19
CA ILE A 313 9.43 8.53 7.28
C ILE A 313 10.88 8.38 6.80
N GLY A 314 11.83 9.03 7.45
CA GLY A 314 13.24 9.00 7.01
C GLY A 314 13.94 7.66 7.27
N CYS A 315 13.61 7.03 8.41
CA CYS A 315 14.15 5.76 8.87
C CYS A 315 13.26 5.20 9.99
N VAL A 316 13.59 4.00 10.48
CA VAL A 316 13.01 3.44 11.69
C VAL A 316 14.03 3.46 12.84
N THR A 317 13.59 3.85 14.03
CA THR A 317 14.40 3.93 15.25
C THR A 317 14.17 2.74 16.18
N GLY A 318 13.11 1.95 15.97
CA GLY A 318 12.84 0.71 16.68
C GLY A 318 13.20 -0.54 15.87
N GLU A 319 13.27 -1.68 16.55
CA GLU A 319 13.35 -3.00 15.91
C GLU A 319 12.00 -3.35 15.27
N GLN A 320 12.03 -3.71 14.00
CA GLN A 320 10.83 -3.98 13.21
C GLN A 320 10.35 -5.41 13.37
N GLY A 321 9.02 -5.60 13.30
CA GLY A 321 8.41 -6.90 13.10
C GLY A 321 8.36 -7.30 11.62
N CYS A 322 7.35 -8.07 11.21
CA CYS A 322 7.25 -8.65 9.88
C CYS A 322 5.99 -8.18 9.14
N ALA A 323 6.10 -8.03 7.83
CA ALA A 323 4.97 -8.03 6.91
C ALA A 323 5.13 -9.24 5.97
N SER A 324 4.05 -9.94 5.65
CA SER A 324 4.11 -11.17 4.87
C SER A 324 2.83 -11.45 4.10
N SER A 325 2.95 -12.28 3.06
CA SER A 325 1.79 -12.85 2.38
C SER A 325 0.91 -13.65 3.34
N PRO A 326 -0.37 -13.87 3.00
CA PRO A 326 -1.35 -14.44 3.92
C PRO A 326 -0.95 -15.84 4.43
N GLY A 327 -1.29 -16.11 5.69
CA GLY A 327 -1.15 -17.44 6.29
C GLY A 327 0.17 -17.67 7.04
N SER A 328 1.07 -16.68 7.08
CA SER A 328 2.23 -16.74 7.97
C SER A 328 1.77 -16.78 9.43
N GLN A 329 2.31 -17.72 10.21
CA GLN A 329 1.96 -17.89 11.63
C GLN A 329 3.02 -17.32 12.57
N ASN A 330 4.24 -17.11 12.08
CA ASN A 330 5.40 -16.74 12.90
C ASN A 330 6.17 -15.58 12.26
N CYS A 331 6.79 -14.76 13.10
CA CYS A 331 7.71 -13.70 12.68
C CYS A 331 9.10 -13.90 13.28
N ASP A 332 10.09 -14.10 12.40
CA ASP A 332 11.51 -13.87 12.66
C ASP A 332 12.00 -12.84 11.63
N ALA A 333 12.11 -11.59 12.07
CA ALA A 333 12.53 -10.45 11.25
C ALA A 333 14.05 -10.35 11.08
N THR A 334 14.83 -11.25 11.73
CA THR A 334 16.27 -11.36 11.46
C THR A 334 16.56 -12.07 10.14
N GLN A 335 15.58 -12.83 9.63
CA GLN A 335 15.70 -13.55 8.37
C GLN A 335 15.48 -12.61 7.18
N VAL A 336 16.41 -12.62 6.23
CA VAL A 336 16.22 -11.94 4.95
C VAL A 336 15.17 -12.71 4.14
N ARG A 337 13.94 -12.20 4.10
CA ARG A 337 12.88 -12.74 3.23
C ARG A 337 13.19 -12.33 1.78
N ARG A 338 13.52 -13.30 0.92
CA ARG A 338 13.66 -13.05 -0.52
C ARG A 338 12.26 -12.90 -1.13
N PRO A 339 12.05 -11.96 -2.08
CA PRO A 339 10.83 -11.92 -2.86
C PRO A 339 10.57 -13.29 -3.51
N PRO A 340 9.29 -13.69 -3.69
CA PRO A 340 8.97 -14.86 -4.49
C PRO A 340 9.64 -14.74 -5.86
N PRO A 341 10.17 -15.83 -6.44
CA PRO A 341 10.66 -15.78 -7.81
C PRO A 341 9.52 -15.35 -8.74
N PRO A 342 9.83 -14.59 -9.80
CA PRO A 342 8.82 -14.23 -10.79
C PRO A 342 8.12 -15.50 -11.32
N PRO A 343 6.80 -15.46 -11.63
CA PRO A 343 6.13 -16.55 -12.32
C PRO A 343 6.93 -16.94 -13.57
N SER A 344 7.03 -18.24 -13.82
CA SER A 344 7.67 -18.73 -15.03
C SER A 344 6.83 -18.33 -16.25
N PRO A 345 7.47 -17.89 -17.35
CA PRO A 345 6.77 -17.46 -18.57
C PRO A 345 5.96 -18.58 -19.21
#